data_AF-A0A9E5VA17-F1
#
_entry.id   AF-A0A9E5VA17-F1
#
_cell.length_a   1.000
_cell.length_b   1.000
_cell.length_c   1.000
_cell.angle_alpha   90.00
_cell.angle_beta   90.00
_cell.angle_gamma   90.00
#
_symmetry.space_group_name_H-M   'P 1'
#
loop_
_entity.id
_entity.type
_entity.pdbx_description
1 polymer ?
#
loop_
_entity_poly.entity_id
_entity_poly.type
_entity_poly.pdbx_seq_one_letter_code
_entity_poly.pdbx_strand_id
1 'polypeptide(L)'
;MSGNKPLGFFGCNYDYVLITDIMETWGDNLQNISDCDCYYLIHVASEYINFHYLTEDPTNVVDELTTRIIARELPASQVQALISAIVNKSSTKPLGYWGVDYQIPLIKDIYETYGDFLQTLTDDESYETLNALGWVLYCDNPSNSSEDADEVAGRLEELPLAQLQALIQALGD
;
A
#
# COMPACT_ATOMS: atom_id res chain seq x y z
N MET A 1 -1.24 15.90 3.43
CA MET A 1 -0.87 15.19 2.19
C MET A 1 -0.71 16.23 1.09
N SER A 2 0.44 16.26 0.42
CA SER A 2 0.60 17.04 -0.83
C SER A 2 -0.35 16.47 -1.88
N GLY A 3 -1.03 17.33 -2.64
CA GLY A 3 -2.20 16.94 -3.44
C GLY A 3 -2.01 15.68 -4.27
N ASN A 4 -2.80 14.66 -3.94
CA ASN A 4 -2.91 13.41 -4.66
C ASN A 4 -3.08 13.68 -6.16
N LYS A 5 -2.40 12.87 -6.98
CA LYS A 5 -2.53 12.93 -8.44
C LYS A 5 -3.82 12.21 -8.85
N PRO A 6 -4.39 12.50 -10.03
CA PRO A 6 -5.58 11.80 -10.50
C PRO A 6 -5.29 10.30 -10.68
N LEU A 7 -6.30 9.44 -10.52
CA LEU A 7 -6.19 7.99 -10.68
C LEU A 7 -5.50 7.60 -12.01
N GLY A 8 -5.86 8.28 -13.10
CA GLY A 8 -5.25 8.05 -14.42
C GLY A 8 -3.75 8.34 -14.49
N PHE A 9 -3.19 9.15 -13.59
CA PHE A 9 -1.73 9.37 -13.50
C PHE A 9 -0.99 8.07 -13.14
N PHE A 10 -1.58 7.26 -12.26
CA PHE A 10 -1.00 6.00 -11.78
C PHE A 10 -1.29 4.82 -12.72
N GLY A 11 -2.06 5.05 -13.79
CA GLY A 11 -2.42 4.02 -14.76
C GLY A 11 -3.76 3.34 -14.52
N CYS A 12 -4.58 3.84 -13.58
CA CYS A 12 -5.97 3.42 -13.45
C CYS A 12 -6.75 3.81 -14.73
N ASN A 13 -7.42 2.85 -15.34
CA ASN A 13 -8.20 3.02 -16.57
C ASN A 13 -9.70 3.08 -16.24
N TYR A 14 -10.34 4.20 -16.59
CA TYR A 14 -11.77 4.42 -16.38
C TYR A 14 -12.67 3.54 -17.27
N ASP A 15 -12.13 2.78 -18.22
CA ASP A 15 -12.90 1.74 -18.92
C ASP A 15 -13.36 0.60 -17.96
N TYR A 16 -12.69 0.43 -16.82
CA TYR A 16 -13.12 -0.48 -15.76
C TYR A 16 -14.16 0.22 -14.88
N VAL A 17 -15.34 -0.39 -14.76
CA VAL A 17 -16.48 0.17 -14.00
C VAL A 17 -16.08 0.49 -12.56
N LEU A 18 -15.41 -0.44 -11.87
CA LEU A 18 -14.94 -0.21 -10.50
C LEU A 18 -14.03 1.02 -10.36
N ILE A 19 -13.12 1.29 -11.32
CA ILE A 19 -12.27 2.49 -11.27
C ILE A 19 -13.10 3.77 -11.44
N THR A 20 -14.11 3.75 -12.30
CA THR A 20 -15.05 4.86 -12.45
C THR A 20 -15.85 5.08 -11.17
N ASP A 21 -16.36 4.02 -10.55
CA ASP A 21 -17.12 4.12 -9.30
C ASP A 21 -16.26 4.70 -8.16
N ILE A 22 -15.01 4.25 -8.02
CA ILE A 22 -14.03 4.80 -7.06
C ILE A 22 -13.85 6.31 -7.28
N MET A 23 -13.67 6.73 -8.54
CA MET A 23 -13.51 8.13 -8.92
C MET A 23 -14.76 8.97 -8.63
N GLU A 24 -15.95 8.44 -8.87
CA GLU A 24 -17.21 9.14 -8.58
C GLU A 24 -17.47 9.26 -7.08
N THR A 25 -17.12 8.24 -6.29
CA THR A 25 -17.32 8.19 -4.84
C THR A 25 -16.33 9.09 -4.10
N TRP A 26 -15.02 8.95 -4.33
CA TRP A 26 -13.99 9.68 -3.57
C TRP A 26 -13.31 10.81 -4.33
N GLY A 27 -13.69 11.03 -5.58
CA GLY A 27 -13.08 12.00 -6.46
C GLY A 27 -11.86 11.45 -7.19
N ASP A 28 -11.51 12.10 -8.31
CA ASP A 28 -10.46 11.62 -9.20
C ASP A 28 -9.06 11.60 -8.57
N ASN A 29 -8.82 12.44 -7.56
CA ASN A 29 -7.58 12.45 -6.80
C ASN A 29 -7.76 11.76 -5.44
N LEU A 30 -8.83 10.97 -5.26
CA LEU A 30 -9.22 10.36 -3.98
C LEU A 30 -9.35 11.38 -2.84
N GLN A 31 -9.60 12.65 -3.14
CA GLN A 31 -9.55 13.73 -2.16
C GLN A 31 -10.62 13.64 -1.06
N ASN A 32 -11.65 12.81 -1.26
CA ASN A 32 -12.71 12.57 -0.29
C ASN A 32 -12.61 11.20 0.39
N ILE A 33 -11.59 10.38 0.08
CA ILE A 33 -11.39 9.11 0.79
C ILE A 33 -10.94 9.38 2.22
N SER A 34 -11.43 8.59 3.17
CA SER A 34 -10.93 8.65 4.54
C SER A 34 -9.61 7.90 4.68
N ASP A 35 -8.78 8.30 5.65
CA ASP A 35 -7.55 7.57 5.98
C ASP A 35 -7.84 6.09 6.30
N CYS A 36 -8.94 5.81 7.01
CA CYS A 36 -9.33 4.45 7.37
C CYS A 36 -9.64 3.61 6.13
N ASP A 37 -10.49 4.11 5.23
CA ASP A 37 -10.84 3.42 3.98
C ASP A 37 -9.61 3.24 3.10
N CYS A 38 -8.72 4.24 3.05
CA CYS A 38 -7.49 4.17 2.27
C CYS A 38 -6.59 3.02 2.74
N TYR A 39 -6.29 2.94 4.05
CA TYR A 39 -5.43 1.88 4.58
C TYR A 39 -6.10 0.51 4.54
N TYR A 40 -7.42 0.46 4.72
CA TYR A 40 -8.20 -0.75 4.52
C TYR A 40 -8.08 -1.27 3.09
N LEU A 41 -8.29 -0.40 2.09
CA LEU A 41 -8.19 -0.76 0.67
C LEU A 41 -6.77 -1.17 0.26
N ILE A 42 -5.73 -0.50 0.78
CA ILE A 42 -4.33 -0.94 0.59
C ILE A 42 -4.13 -2.36 1.12
N HIS A 43 -4.63 -2.64 2.33
CA HIS A 43 -4.54 -3.96 2.95
C HIS A 43 -5.24 -5.04 2.11
N VAL A 44 -6.53 -4.89 1.83
CA VAL A 44 -7.32 -5.93 1.15
C VAL A 44 -6.94 -6.09 -0.32
N ALA A 45 -6.54 -5.01 -1.01
CA ALA A 45 -6.07 -5.12 -2.39
C ALA A 45 -4.70 -5.82 -2.48
N SER A 46 -3.80 -5.52 -1.55
CA SER A 46 -2.49 -6.20 -1.48
C SER A 46 -2.66 -7.68 -1.11
N GLU A 47 -3.55 -7.98 -0.16
CA GLU A 47 -3.91 -9.35 0.20
C GLU A 47 -4.51 -10.11 -1.00
N TYR A 48 -5.43 -9.48 -1.74
CA TYR A 48 -6.01 -10.05 -2.95
C TYR A 48 -4.94 -10.36 -4.00
N ILE A 49 -3.97 -9.47 -4.21
CA ILE A 49 -2.83 -9.73 -5.10
C ILE A 49 -2.05 -10.96 -4.65
N ASN A 50 -1.72 -11.04 -3.36
CA ASN A 50 -0.94 -12.15 -2.79
C ASN A 50 -1.63 -13.50 -3.00
N PHE A 51 -2.94 -13.59 -2.75
CA PHE A 51 -3.66 -14.86 -2.88
C PHE A 51 -3.93 -15.30 -4.31
N HIS A 52 -4.06 -14.36 -5.26
CA HIS A 52 -4.56 -14.67 -6.60
C HIS A 52 -3.52 -14.58 -7.71
N TYR A 53 -2.44 -13.81 -7.51
CA TYR A 53 -1.46 -13.53 -8.57
C TYR A 53 -0.04 -13.96 -8.24
N LEU A 54 0.30 -14.00 -6.95
CA LEU A 54 1.64 -14.40 -6.53
C LEU A 54 1.73 -15.92 -6.42
N THR A 55 2.87 -16.46 -6.85
CA THR A 55 3.11 -17.91 -6.90
C THR A 55 4.26 -18.37 -6.02
N GLU A 56 5.05 -17.42 -5.53
CA GLU A 56 6.17 -17.70 -4.63
C GLU A 56 5.71 -17.60 -3.18
N ASP A 57 6.11 -18.56 -2.36
CA ASP A 57 5.90 -18.47 -0.93
C ASP A 57 6.75 -17.32 -0.35
N PRO A 58 6.27 -16.64 0.70
CA PRO A 58 7.04 -15.65 1.42
C PRO A 58 8.44 -16.15 1.75
N THR A 59 9.44 -15.30 1.56
CA THR A 59 10.76 -15.57 2.11
C THR A 59 10.71 -15.46 3.64
N ASN A 60 11.54 -16.21 4.36
CA ASN A 60 11.67 -16.05 5.81
C ASN A 60 11.97 -14.60 6.24
N VAL A 61 12.55 -13.81 5.33
CA VAL A 61 12.89 -12.40 5.57
C VAL A 61 11.65 -11.53 5.58
N VAL A 62 10.76 -11.66 4.59
CA VAL A 62 9.52 -10.87 4.56
C VAL A 62 8.57 -11.29 5.68
N ASP A 63 8.51 -12.58 6.03
CA ASP A 63 7.77 -13.08 7.19
C ASP A 63 8.21 -12.43 8.52
N GLU A 64 9.53 -12.31 8.73
CA GLU A 64 10.08 -11.67 9.93
C GLU A 64 9.71 -10.18 9.95
N LEU A 65 9.83 -9.49 8.82
CA LEU A 65 9.49 -8.08 8.71
C LEU A 65 8.00 -7.82 8.93
N THR A 66 7.11 -8.58 8.29
CA THR A 66 5.66 -8.45 8.46
C THR A 66 5.24 -8.75 9.89
N THR A 67 5.84 -9.75 10.54
CA THR A 67 5.63 -10.06 11.96
C THR A 67 5.96 -8.85 12.85
N ARG A 68 7.10 -8.19 12.60
CA ARG A 68 7.54 -7.03 13.39
C ARG A 68 6.71 -5.77 13.11
N ILE A 69 6.26 -5.60 11.87
CA ILE A 69 5.29 -4.56 11.50
C ILE A 69 3.99 -4.75 12.28
N ILE A 70 3.42 -5.97 12.25
CA ILE A 70 2.19 -6.32 12.97
C ILE A 70 2.35 -6.19 14.48
N ALA A 71 3.54 -6.48 15.01
CA ALA A 71 3.90 -6.26 16.42
C ALA A 71 4.06 -4.77 16.80
N ARG A 72 3.86 -3.85 15.85
CA ARG A 72 3.87 -2.39 16.02
C ARG A 72 5.22 -1.83 16.42
N GLU A 73 6.29 -2.38 15.85
CA GLU A 73 7.63 -1.80 16.01
C GLU A 73 7.82 -0.45 15.29
N LEU A 74 6.88 -0.07 14.41
CA LEU A 74 6.86 1.23 13.74
C LEU A 74 5.75 2.12 14.31
N PRO A 75 6.03 3.41 14.59
CA PRO A 75 4.96 4.38 14.82
C PRO A 75 4.18 4.64 13.52
N ALA A 76 2.91 5.03 13.63
CA ALA A 76 2.02 5.20 12.47
C ALA A 76 2.59 6.10 11.36
N SER A 77 3.27 7.20 11.71
CA SER A 77 3.90 8.09 10.71
C SER A 77 4.99 7.41 9.89
N GLN A 78 5.67 6.41 10.45
CA GLN A 78 6.70 5.64 9.77
C GLN A 78 6.11 4.51 8.94
N VAL A 79 4.98 3.95 9.36
CA VAL A 79 4.18 3.04 8.53
C VAL A 79 3.68 3.77 7.27
N GLN A 80 3.12 4.98 7.43
CA GLN A 80 2.70 5.83 6.30
C GLN A 80 3.87 6.15 5.35
N ALA A 81 5.00 6.61 5.90
CA ALA A 81 6.19 6.92 5.10
C ALA A 81 6.70 5.71 4.31
N LEU A 82 6.65 4.51 4.92
CA LEU A 82 7.09 3.28 4.28
C LEU A 82 6.11 2.81 3.19
N ILE A 83 4.80 2.93 3.40
CA ILE A 83 3.80 2.71 2.34
C ILE A 83 4.13 3.59 1.14
N SER A 84 4.30 4.91 1.34
CA SER A 84 4.61 5.83 0.24
C SER A 84 5.92 5.47 -0.45
N ALA A 85 6.93 5.02 0.30
CA ALA A 85 8.22 4.61 -0.26
C ALA A 85 8.11 3.34 -1.12
N ILE A 86 7.33 2.35 -0.70
CA ILE A 86 7.15 1.08 -1.42
C ILE A 86 6.33 1.32 -2.69
N VAL A 87 5.16 1.96 -2.59
CA VAL A 87 4.29 2.14 -3.77
C VAL A 87 4.89 3.08 -4.82
N ASN A 88 5.75 4.02 -4.39
CA ASN A 88 6.49 4.92 -5.28
C ASN A 88 7.98 4.57 -5.40
N LYS A 89 8.31 3.29 -5.26
CA LYS A 89 9.67 2.77 -5.37
C LYS A 89 10.40 3.39 -6.57
N SER A 90 11.57 3.96 -6.31
CA SER A 90 12.29 4.78 -7.28
C SER A 90 13.79 4.59 -7.14
N SER A 91 14.51 4.53 -8.26
CA SER A 91 15.98 4.49 -8.30
C SER A 91 16.66 5.80 -7.92
N THR A 92 15.89 6.86 -7.62
CA THR A 92 16.43 8.21 -7.35
C THR A 92 15.94 8.83 -6.04
N LYS A 93 14.93 8.23 -5.39
CA LYS A 93 14.37 8.71 -4.13
C LYS A 93 14.64 7.65 -3.05
N PRO A 94 15.62 7.87 -2.16
CA PRO A 94 15.91 6.92 -1.09
C PRO A 94 14.78 6.91 -0.05
N LEU A 95 14.76 5.93 0.86
CA LEU A 95 13.78 5.83 1.95
C LEU A 95 13.61 7.17 2.71
N GLY A 96 14.72 7.83 3.05
CA GLY A 96 14.70 9.11 3.75
C GLY A 96 14.00 10.26 3.00
N TYR A 97 13.86 10.19 1.68
CA TYR A 97 13.07 11.16 0.91
C TYR A 97 11.59 11.14 1.33
N TRP A 98 11.07 9.96 1.67
CA TRP A 98 9.69 9.74 2.08
C TRP A 98 9.45 9.97 3.58
N GLY A 99 10.48 10.39 4.32
CA GLY A 99 10.39 10.63 5.77
C GLY A 99 10.62 9.39 6.64
N VAL A 100 11.13 8.31 6.04
CA VAL A 100 11.50 7.08 6.75
C VAL A 100 12.76 7.31 7.59
N ASP A 101 12.72 6.98 8.88
CA ASP A 101 13.78 7.24 9.87
C ASP A 101 14.65 6.00 10.12
N TYR A 102 15.89 6.05 9.61
CA TYR A 102 16.89 4.99 9.78
C TYR A 102 17.33 4.75 11.23
N GLN A 103 16.95 5.61 12.19
CA GLN A 103 17.23 5.35 13.60
C GLN A 103 16.29 4.30 14.22
N ILE A 104 15.19 3.97 13.55
CA ILE A 104 14.26 2.93 14.00
C ILE A 104 14.83 1.56 13.61
N PRO A 105 14.99 0.62 14.56
CA PRO A 105 15.63 -0.68 14.29
C PRO A 105 15.03 -1.42 13.09
N LEU A 106 13.70 -1.56 13.01
CA LEU A 106 13.05 -2.24 11.90
C LEU A 106 13.28 -1.55 10.54
N ILE A 107 13.30 -0.21 10.50
CA ILE A 107 13.62 0.54 9.27
C ILE A 107 15.07 0.29 8.85
N LYS A 108 15.99 0.26 9.82
CA LYS A 108 17.39 -0.06 9.55
C LYS A 108 17.52 -1.46 8.95
N ASP A 109 16.80 -2.44 9.47
CA ASP A 109 16.82 -3.81 8.95
C ASP A 109 16.26 -3.88 7.52
N ILE A 110 15.18 -3.16 7.24
CA ILE A 110 14.62 -3.00 5.88
C ILE A 110 15.66 -2.38 4.93
N TYR A 111 16.32 -1.30 5.36
CA TYR A 111 17.38 -0.64 4.58
C TYR A 111 18.57 -1.58 4.32
N GLU A 112 19.02 -2.34 5.31
CA GLU A 112 20.16 -3.26 5.15
C GLU A 112 19.81 -4.46 4.26
N THR A 113 18.55 -4.89 4.27
CA THR A 113 18.04 -6.03 3.50
C THR A 113 17.74 -5.66 2.05
N TYR A 114 16.96 -4.59 1.85
CA TYR A 114 16.42 -4.22 0.54
C TYR A 114 17.15 -3.06 -0.13
N GLY A 115 18.04 -2.40 0.61
CA GLY A 115 18.78 -1.24 0.19
C GLY A 115 17.99 0.06 0.28
N ASP A 116 18.70 1.16 0.12
CA ASP A 116 18.18 2.51 0.35
C ASP A 116 17.08 2.94 -0.64
N PHE A 117 17.03 2.30 -1.81
CA PHE A 117 16.03 2.54 -2.85
C PHE A 117 15.04 1.36 -2.96
N LEU A 118 15.03 0.46 -1.97
CA LEU A 118 14.31 -0.80 -1.98
C LEU A 118 14.62 -1.66 -3.22
N GLN A 119 15.82 -1.51 -3.78
CA GLN A 119 16.16 -2.04 -5.10
C GLN A 119 16.12 -3.57 -5.17
N THR A 120 16.31 -4.27 -4.05
CA THR A 120 16.21 -5.74 -3.98
C THR A 120 14.89 -6.24 -3.43
N LEU A 121 13.97 -5.36 -3.00
CA LEU A 121 12.60 -5.73 -2.64
C LEU A 121 11.85 -6.17 -3.90
N THR A 122 11.36 -7.39 -3.94
CA THR A 122 10.59 -7.90 -5.08
C THR A 122 9.17 -7.36 -5.09
N ASP A 123 8.44 -7.52 -6.20
CA ASP A 123 7.03 -7.13 -6.27
C ASP A 123 6.20 -7.96 -5.28
N ASP A 124 6.47 -9.27 -5.20
CA ASP A 124 5.79 -10.20 -4.29
C ASP A 124 5.95 -9.78 -2.81
N GLU A 125 7.20 -9.55 -2.38
CA GLU A 125 7.48 -9.07 -1.02
C GLU A 125 6.91 -7.67 -0.76
N SER A 126 6.79 -6.83 -1.80
CA SER A 126 6.20 -5.50 -1.67
C SER A 126 4.73 -5.58 -1.29
N TYR A 127 3.94 -6.45 -1.94
CA TYR A 127 2.51 -6.58 -1.64
C TYR A 127 2.26 -7.28 -0.30
N GLU A 128 3.10 -8.23 0.09
CA GLU A 128 3.05 -8.79 1.45
C GLU A 128 3.36 -7.74 2.53
N THR A 129 4.39 -6.93 2.31
CA THR A 129 4.73 -5.84 3.23
C THR A 129 3.63 -4.78 3.27
N LEU A 130 3.08 -4.38 2.13
CA LEU A 130 1.98 -3.41 2.04
C LEU A 130 0.70 -3.91 2.70
N ASN A 131 0.40 -5.20 2.58
CA ASN A 131 -0.70 -5.84 3.31
C ASN A 131 -0.54 -5.61 4.83
N ALA A 132 0.63 -5.96 5.39
CA ALA A 132 0.89 -5.79 6.82
C ALA A 132 0.86 -4.32 7.27
N LEU A 133 1.43 -3.41 6.48
CA LEU A 133 1.45 -1.97 6.79
C LEU A 133 0.04 -1.36 6.76
N GLY A 134 -0.75 -1.67 5.73
CA GLY A 134 -2.14 -1.24 5.61
C GLY A 134 -2.99 -1.76 6.76
N TRP A 135 -2.84 -3.04 7.12
CA TRP A 135 -3.55 -3.66 8.24
C TRP A 135 -3.27 -2.96 9.57
N VAL A 136 -1.99 -2.64 9.83
CA VAL A 136 -1.57 -1.94 11.06
C VAL A 136 -2.26 -0.59 11.18
N LEU A 137 -2.24 0.23 10.12
CA LEU A 137 -2.89 1.54 10.15
C LEU A 137 -4.41 1.42 10.21
N TYR A 138 -5.01 0.49 9.48
CA TYR A 138 -6.44 0.21 9.56
C TYR A 138 -6.87 -0.15 11.00
N CYS A 139 -6.17 -1.07 11.65
CA CYS A 139 -6.47 -1.48 13.03
C CYS A 139 -6.26 -0.38 14.07
N ASP A 140 -5.39 0.59 13.79
CA ASP A 140 -5.18 1.76 14.66
C ASP A 140 -6.23 2.84 14.49
N ASN A 141 -6.99 2.79 13.40
CA ASN A 141 -8.08 3.73 13.21
C ASN A 141 -9.24 3.38 14.16
N PRO A 142 -9.79 4.38 14.88
CA PRO A 142 -10.94 4.16 15.76
C PRO A 142 -12.26 3.95 14.99
N SER A 143 -12.24 4.15 13.67
CA SER A 143 -13.38 3.98 12.77
C SER A 143 -13.24 2.67 11.99
N ASN A 144 -14.36 2.05 11.65
CA ASN A 144 -14.39 0.93 10.72
C ASN A 144 -14.29 1.43 9.26
N SER A 145 -14.06 0.50 8.33
CA SER A 145 -14.29 0.76 6.90
C SER A 145 -15.73 1.22 6.65
N SER A 146 -15.91 2.03 5.62
CA SER A 146 -17.21 2.43 5.10
C SER A 146 -17.84 1.34 4.25
N GLU A 147 -19.17 1.42 4.05
CA GLU A 147 -19.88 0.54 3.11
C GLU A 147 -19.33 0.68 1.68
N ASP A 148 -18.93 1.88 1.28
CA ASP A 148 -18.33 2.16 -0.03
C ASP A 148 -16.98 1.43 -0.19
N ALA A 149 -16.14 1.43 0.86
CA ALA A 149 -14.87 0.72 0.84
C ALA A 149 -15.05 -0.81 0.85
N ASP A 150 -16.04 -1.31 1.59
CA ASP A 150 -16.40 -2.72 1.58
C ASP A 150 -16.95 -3.17 0.21
N GLU A 151 -17.73 -2.33 -0.47
CA GLU A 151 -18.19 -2.59 -1.84
C GLU A 151 -17.01 -2.72 -2.80
N VAL A 152 -16.06 -1.79 -2.73
CA VAL A 152 -14.85 -1.82 -3.56
C VAL A 152 -14.02 -3.07 -3.28
N ALA A 153 -13.82 -3.43 -2.01
CA ALA A 153 -13.11 -4.64 -1.61
C ALA A 153 -13.78 -5.90 -2.18
N GLY A 154 -15.11 -5.96 -2.17
CA GLY A 154 -15.89 -7.07 -2.73
C GLY A 154 -15.84 -7.19 -4.26
N ARG A 155 -15.29 -6.19 -4.96
CA ARG A 155 -15.27 -6.11 -6.43
C ARG A 155 -13.85 -6.10 -7.00
N LEU A 156 -12.81 -6.28 -6.18
CA LEU A 156 -11.41 -6.27 -6.64
C LEU A 156 -11.13 -7.29 -7.76
N GLU A 157 -11.87 -8.40 -7.81
CA GLU A 157 -11.79 -9.39 -8.89
C GLU A 157 -12.19 -8.88 -10.28
N GLU A 158 -12.89 -7.73 -10.35
CA GLU A 158 -13.21 -7.06 -11.61
C GLU A 158 -11.96 -6.44 -12.28
N LEU A 159 -10.88 -6.26 -11.52
CA LEU A 159 -9.67 -5.59 -11.98
C LEU A 159 -8.56 -6.60 -12.31
N PRO A 160 -7.90 -6.49 -13.47
CA PRO A 160 -6.69 -7.24 -13.72
C PRO A 160 -5.54 -6.72 -12.83
N LEU A 161 -4.51 -7.55 -12.63
CA LEU A 161 -3.35 -7.22 -11.80
C LEU A 161 -2.83 -5.78 -11.99
N ALA A 162 -2.55 -5.36 -13.23
CA ALA A 162 -2.02 -4.03 -13.51
C ALA A 162 -2.91 -2.88 -12.97
N GLN A 163 -4.23 -3.07 -12.92
CA GLN A 163 -5.17 -2.08 -12.38
C GLN A 163 -5.21 -2.11 -10.85
N LEU A 164 -5.08 -3.28 -10.23
CA LEU A 164 -4.93 -3.41 -8.78
C LEU A 164 -3.64 -2.73 -8.31
N GLN A 165 -2.53 -2.96 -9.02
CA GLN A 165 -1.24 -2.33 -8.73
C GLN A 165 -1.32 -0.80 -8.84
N ALA A 166 -1.96 -0.28 -9.90
CA ALA A 166 -2.18 1.15 -10.08
C ALA A 166 -3.07 1.75 -8.97
N LEU A 167 -4.13 1.04 -8.56
CA LEU A 167 -5.01 1.47 -7.48
C LEU A 167 -4.27 1.55 -6.14
N ILE A 168 -3.49 0.52 -5.78
CA ILE A 168 -2.66 0.53 -4.56
C ILE A 168 -1.67 1.69 -4.60
N GLN A 169 -1.07 1.97 -5.75
CA GLN A 169 -0.17 3.10 -5.90
C GLN A 169 -0.87 4.44 -5.70
N ALA A 170 -2.09 4.60 -6.25
CA ALA A 170 -2.86 5.82 -6.07
C ALA A 170 -3.31 6.03 -4.60
N LEU A 171 -3.60 4.95 -3.87
CA LEU A 171 -3.97 4.99 -2.46
C LEU A 171 -2.77 5.37 -1.56
N GLY A 172 -1.56 4.93 -1.90
CA GLY A 172 -0.37 5.14 -1.06
C GLY A 172 0.50 6.37 -1.39
N ASP A 173 0.17 7.16 -2.43
CA ASP A 173 0.86 8.42 -2.79
C ASP A 173 0.49 9.60 -1.87
#